data_AF-A0A2W6DUQ8-F1
#
_entry.id   AF-A0A2W6DUQ8-F1
#
_cell.length_a   1.000
_cell.length_b   1.000
_cell.length_c   1.000
_cell.angle_alpha   90.00
_cell.angle_beta   90.00
_cell.angle_gamma   90.00
#
_symmetry.space_group_name_H-M   'P 1'
#
loop_
_entity.id
_entity.type
_entity.pdbx_description
1 polymer ?
#
loop_
_entity_poly.entity_id
_entity_poly.type
_entity_poly.pdbx_seq_one_letter_code
_entity_poly.pdbx_strand_id
1 'polypeptide(L)'
;MDGPRSYWRQLRRTERVCYLLGAVLIASGLLHVGVFAIDGGPLYGPVSWRKPITFGLSFGTTLISVTWVASYLTLSPKARAWLLGIFAADCILEVAGITIQAWRHVPSHFNTETPLNTVIAMNLAVGGGVLIIVLSTLALTAFRGYIDAPPDLRRALRAGFAFLIIGLAVGASMIARGEILIKSGHRQAGYDTAGSLKWVHGVTLHAILVLPAVALLLAHRDWDEQHRIRAITTAIGLYSLATTAALVITLIR
;
A
#
# COMPACT_ATOMS: atom_id res chain seq x y z
N MET A 1 -13.91 -12.98 -25.77
CA MET A 1 -12.99 -12.66 -24.67
C MET A 1 -11.59 -12.64 -25.26
N ASP A 2 -11.00 -11.45 -25.40
CA ASP A 2 -9.66 -11.37 -25.97
C ASP A 2 -8.66 -11.88 -24.92
N GLY A 3 -7.81 -12.85 -25.29
CA GLY A 3 -6.91 -13.52 -24.35
C GLY A 3 -5.90 -12.57 -23.68
N PRO A 4 -5.21 -12.98 -22.60
CA PRO A 4 -4.36 -12.09 -21.79
C PRO A 4 -3.37 -11.22 -22.59
N ARG A 5 -2.86 -11.73 -23.72
CA ARG A 5 -1.95 -10.98 -24.62
C ARG A 5 -2.58 -9.73 -25.27
N SER A 6 -3.89 -9.70 -25.52
CA SER A 6 -4.57 -8.53 -26.09
C SER A 6 -4.79 -7.43 -25.05
N TYR A 7 -5.13 -7.80 -23.81
CA TYR A 7 -5.27 -6.87 -22.67
C TYR A 7 -3.97 -6.10 -22.44
N TRP A 8 -2.83 -6.81 -22.40
CA TRP A 8 -1.51 -6.18 -22.29
C TRP A 8 -1.22 -5.20 -23.42
N ARG A 9 -1.68 -5.45 -24.65
CA ARG A 9 -1.48 -4.54 -25.80
C ARG A 9 -2.35 -3.28 -25.73
N GLN A 10 -3.49 -3.33 -25.03
CA GLN A 10 -4.38 -2.18 -24.82
C GLN A 10 -3.91 -1.27 -23.68
N LEU A 11 -3.09 -1.79 -22.75
CA LEU A 11 -2.51 -0.98 -21.67
C LEU A 11 -1.57 0.10 -22.19
N ARG A 12 -1.61 1.28 -21.56
CA ARG A 12 -0.67 2.38 -21.82
C ARG A 12 0.73 1.97 -21.34
N ARG A 13 1.76 2.58 -21.92
CA ARG A 13 3.17 2.30 -21.55
C ARG A 13 3.41 2.44 -20.04
N THR A 14 2.89 3.50 -19.42
CA THR A 14 3.04 3.73 -17.96
C THR A 14 2.42 2.61 -17.14
N GLU A 15 1.21 2.15 -17.48
CA GLU A 15 0.52 1.08 -16.74
C GLU A 15 1.31 -0.23 -16.80
N ARG A 16 1.85 -0.59 -17.98
CA ARG A 16 2.72 -1.78 -18.13
C ARG A 16 3.96 -1.70 -17.26
N VAL A 17 4.61 -0.53 -17.24
CA VAL A 17 5.79 -0.30 -16.40
C VAL A 17 5.43 -0.43 -14.93
N CYS A 18 4.33 0.18 -14.47
CA CYS A 18 3.88 0.06 -13.08
C CYS A 18 3.59 -1.40 -12.69
N TYR A 19 2.94 -2.19 -13.56
CA TYR A 19 2.73 -3.62 -13.29
C TYR A 19 4.04 -4.40 -13.19
N LEU A 20 5.00 -4.15 -14.10
CA LEU A 20 6.31 -4.80 -14.06
C LEU A 20 7.07 -4.43 -12.77
N LEU A 21 7.12 -3.14 -12.42
CA LEU A 21 7.75 -2.67 -11.20
C LEU A 21 7.08 -3.26 -9.96
N GLY A 22 5.74 -3.35 -9.95
CA GLY A 22 5.01 -4.00 -8.88
C GLY A 22 5.37 -5.48 -8.73
N ALA A 23 5.50 -6.21 -9.84
CA ALA A 23 5.94 -7.60 -9.83
C ALA A 23 7.39 -7.75 -9.32
N VAL A 24 8.29 -6.84 -9.71
CA VAL A 24 9.68 -6.80 -9.21
C VAL A 24 9.72 -6.55 -7.70
N LEU A 25 8.89 -5.65 -7.19
CA LEU A 25 8.78 -5.39 -5.75
C LEU A 25 8.26 -6.62 -4.97
N ILE A 26 7.25 -7.31 -5.50
CA ILE A 26 6.76 -8.57 -4.93
C ILE A 26 7.88 -9.62 -4.95
N ALA A 27 8.57 -9.78 -6.07
CA ALA A 27 9.68 -10.72 -6.21
C ALA A 27 10.82 -10.41 -5.22
N SER A 28 11.12 -9.13 -5.00
CA SER A 28 12.06 -8.70 -3.96
C SER A 28 11.59 -9.12 -2.57
N GLY A 29 10.31 -8.89 -2.22
CA GLY A 29 9.75 -9.35 -0.95
C GLY A 29 9.87 -10.87 -0.75
N LEU A 30 9.54 -11.64 -1.78
CA LEU A 30 9.65 -13.11 -1.78
C LEU A 30 11.11 -13.60 -1.69
N LEU A 31 12.04 -12.93 -2.38
CA LEU A 31 13.46 -13.23 -2.26
C LEU A 31 13.94 -13.09 -0.82
N HIS A 32 13.50 -12.04 -0.12
CA HIS A 32 13.86 -11.84 1.29
C HIS A 32 13.20 -12.84 2.25
N VAL A 33 12.09 -13.48 1.86
CA VAL A 33 11.57 -14.66 2.58
C VAL A 33 12.57 -15.81 2.49
N GLY A 34 13.12 -16.05 1.29
CA GLY A 34 14.16 -17.06 1.07
C GLY A 34 15.44 -16.76 1.86
N VAL A 35 15.91 -15.51 1.83
CA VAL A 35 17.07 -15.07 2.64
C VAL A 35 16.83 -15.34 4.13
N PHE A 36 15.68 -14.93 4.66
CA PHE A 36 15.33 -15.21 6.05
C PHE A 36 15.28 -16.70 6.38
N ALA A 37 14.77 -17.53 5.47
CA ALA A 37 14.69 -18.98 5.66
C ALA A 37 16.07 -19.67 5.68
N ILE A 38 17.07 -19.11 5.00
CA ILE A 38 18.43 -19.66 4.89
C ILE A 38 19.36 -19.08 5.95
N ASP A 39 19.47 -17.74 6.01
CA ASP A 39 20.43 -17.04 6.86
C ASP A 39 19.90 -16.79 8.28
N GLY A 40 18.58 -16.94 8.48
CA GLY A 40 17.93 -16.64 9.75
C GLY A 40 17.94 -15.14 10.08
N GLY A 41 17.82 -14.82 11.38
CA GLY A 41 17.85 -13.45 11.89
C GLY A 41 16.54 -12.97 12.51
N PRO A 42 16.46 -11.72 12.95
CA PRO A 42 15.30 -11.21 13.67
C PRO A 42 14.11 -10.90 12.74
N LEU A 43 12.90 -11.34 13.17
CA LEU A 43 11.61 -10.93 12.57
C LEU A 43 11.01 -9.68 13.25
N TYR A 44 11.55 -9.29 14.39
CA TYR A 44 11.07 -8.19 15.22
C TYR A 44 12.18 -7.19 15.51
N GLY A 45 11.78 -6.02 16.00
CA GLY A 45 12.71 -4.93 16.26
C GLY A 45 13.06 -4.08 15.03
N PRO A 46 13.94 -3.09 15.23
CA PRO A 46 14.23 -2.04 14.26
C PRO A 46 15.06 -2.53 13.07
N VAL A 47 15.82 -3.61 13.25
CA VAL A 47 16.57 -4.31 12.21
C VAL A 47 15.94 -5.69 12.08
N SER A 48 15.03 -5.87 11.13
CA SER A 48 14.33 -7.15 10.93
C SER A 48 14.10 -7.46 9.46
N TRP A 49 14.24 -8.75 9.09
CA TRP A 49 13.95 -9.24 7.75
C TRP A 49 12.47 -9.09 7.36
N ARG A 50 11.59 -8.99 8.36
CA ARG A 50 10.18 -8.67 8.14
C ARG A 50 10.02 -7.41 7.30
N LYS A 51 10.86 -6.37 7.48
CA LYS A 51 10.73 -5.11 6.75
C LYS A 51 10.86 -5.29 5.23
N PRO A 52 11.99 -5.75 4.67
CA PRO A 52 12.09 -5.91 3.21
C PRO A 52 11.05 -6.90 2.65
N ILE A 53 10.67 -7.94 3.41
CA ILE A 53 9.60 -8.87 3.03
C ILE A 53 8.26 -8.12 2.89
N THR A 54 7.75 -7.53 3.97
CA THR A 54 6.41 -6.96 3.97
C THR A 54 6.33 -5.69 3.13
N PHE A 55 7.38 -4.88 3.09
CA PHE A 55 7.39 -3.68 2.25
C PHE A 55 7.44 -4.04 0.77
N GLY A 56 8.28 -4.99 0.34
CA GLY A 56 8.30 -5.44 -1.06
C GLY A 56 6.95 -6.00 -1.51
N LEU A 57 6.35 -6.89 -0.72
CA LEU A 57 5.04 -7.47 -1.00
C LEU A 57 3.92 -6.40 -1.01
N SER A 58 3.87 -5.53 0.01
CA SER A 58 2.81 -4.53 0.18
C SER A 58 2.90 -3.44 -0.89
N PHE A 59 4.08 -2.85 -1.12
CA PHE A 59 4.25 -1.82 -2.13
C PHE A 59 4.04 -2.36 -3.53
N GLY A 60 4.55 -3.55 -3.84
CA GLY A 60 4.34 -4.18 -5.13
C GLY A 60 2.86 -4.48 -5.41
N THR A 61 2.16 -5.06 -4.43
CA THR A 61 0.72 -5.35 -4.53
C THR A 61 -0.08 -4.05 -4.63
N THR A 62 0.22 -3.04 -3.83
CA THR A 62 -0.49 -1.75 -3.87
C THR A 62 -0.23 -1.01 -5.18
N LEU A 63 0.98 -1.06 -5.72
CA LEU A 63 1.30 -0.47 -7.03
C LEU A 63 0.48 -1.10 -8.15
N ILE A 64 0.42 -2.43 -8.20
CA ILE A 64 -0.44 -3.16 -9.14
C ILE A 64 -1.90 -2.75 -8.96
N SER A 65 -2.37 -2.74 -7.71
CA SER A 65 -3.78 -2.49 -7.39
C SER A 65 -4.22 -1.08 -7.76
N VAL A 66 -3.43 -0.06 -7.43
CA VAL A 66 -3.72 1.33 -7.76
C VAL A 66 -3.58 1.57 -9.26
N THR A 67 -2.62 0.95 -9.93
CA THR A 67 -2.50 1.02 -11.40
C THR A 67 -3.76 0.47 -12.07
N TRP A 68 -4.25 -0.68 -11.57
CA TRP A 68 -5.48 -1.28 -12.03
C TRP A 68 -6.71 -0.41 -11.73
N VAL A 69 -6.88 0.04 -10.48
CA VAL A 69 -8.01 0.89 -10.09
C VAL A 69 -8.02 2.23 -10.83
N ALA A 70 -6.85 2.81 -11.09
CA ALA A 70 -6.71 4.05 -11.86
C ALA A 70 -7.20 3.90 -13.30
N SER A 71 -7.34 2.68 -13.84
CA SER A 71 -7.92 2.48 -15.17
C SER A 71 -9.38 2.91 -15.24
N TYR A 72 -10.13 2.75 -14.14
CA TYR A 72 -11.54 3.16 -14.00
C TYR A 72 -11.71 4.65 -13.70
N LEU A 73 -10.64 5.37 -13.35
CA LEU A 73 -10.73 6.80 -13.06
C LEU A 73 -10.66 7.62 -14.34
N THR A 74 -11.57 8.59 -14.47
CA THR A 74 -11.56 9.57 -15.56
C THR A 74 -10.46 10.59 -15.32
N LEU A 75 -9.29 10.32 -15.89
CA LEU A 75 -8.07 11.14 -15.78
C LEU A 75 -7.57 11.52 -17.17
N SER A 76 -7.01 12.73 -17.30
CA SER A 76 -6.27 13.07 -18.51
C SER A 76 -5.06 12.14 -18.68
N PRO A 77 -4.64 11.82 -19.91
CA PRO A 77 -3.49 10.93 -20.13
C PRO A 77 -2.22 11.39 -19.41
N LYS A 78 -1.99 12.72 -19.39
CA LYS A 78 -0.85 13.34 -18.69
C LYS A 78 -0.96 13.18 -17.18
N ALA A 79 -2.12 13.49 -16.58
CA ALA A 79 -2.31 13.35 -15.13
C ALA A 79 -2.12 11.89 -14.67
N ARG A 80 -2.70 10.92 -15.41
CA ARG A 80 -2.51 9.50 -15.13
C ARG A 80 -1.04 9.10 -15.18
N ALA A 81 -0.33 9.51 -16.24
CA ALA A 81 1.08 9.18 -16.40
C ALA A 81 1.95 9.74 -15.26
N TRP A 82 1.71 10.99 -14.85
CA TRP A 82 2.44 11.63 -13.75
C TRP A 82 2.14 10.98 -12.40
N LEU A 83 0.86 10.81 -12.04
CA LEU A 83 0.48 10.24 -10.75
C LEU A 83 1.02 8.81 -10.58
N LEU A 84 0.83 7.96 -11.59
CA LEU A 84 1.34 6.59 -11.54
C LEU A 84 2.87 6.53 -11.63
N GLY A 85 3.50 7.43 -12.39
CA GLY A 85 4.96 7.50 -12.50
C GLY A 85 5.63 7.90 -11.18
N ILE A 86 5.12 8.95 -10.52
CA ILE A 86 5.59 9.39 -9.20
C ILE A 86 5.35 8.29 -8.18
N PHE A 87 4.15 7.71 -8.15
CA PHE A 87 3.83 6.64 -7.21
C PHE A 87 4.76 5.43 -7.38
N ALA A 88 5.01 5.00 -8.63
CA ALA A 88 5.90 3.88 -8.91
C ALA A 88 7.36 4.19 -8.51
N ALA A 89 7.87 5.38 -8.82
CA ALA A 89 9.22 5.80 -8.44
C ALA A 89 9.38 5.80 -6.92
N ASP A 90 8.40 6.36 -6.22
CA ASP A 90 8.39 6.41 -4.75
C ASP A 90 8.36 5.01 -4.14
N CYS A 91 7.51 4.11 -4.65
CA CYS A 91 7.48 2.71 -4.22
C CYS A 91 8.84 2.02 -4.33
N ILE A 92 9.57 2.27 -5.43
CA ILE A 92 10.90 1.69 -5.64
C ILE A 92 11.91 2.28 -4.64
N LEU A 93 11.91 3.60 -4.44
CA LEU A 93 12.84 4.28 -3.55
C LEU A 93 12.61 3.86 -2.08
N GLU A 94 11.36 3.76 -1.65
CA GLU A 94 10.96 3.28 -0.33
C GLU A 94 11.51 1.87 -0.06
N VAL A 95 11.17 0.92 -0.95
CA VAL A 95 11.59 -0.48 -0.78
C VAL A 95 13.11 -0.62 -0.91
N ALA A 96 13.76 0.10 -1.81
CA ALA A 96 15.21 0.09 -1.97
C ALA A 96 15.92 0.62 -0.71
N GLY A 97 15.48 1.76 -0.16
CA GLY A 97 16.06 2.33 1.06
C GLY A 97 15.93 1.39 2.25
N ILE A 98 14.76 0.76 2.42
CA ILE A 98 14.53 -0.23 3.48
C ILE A 98 15.40 -1.48 3.28
N THR A 99 15.48 -1.97 2.04
CA THR A 99 16.27 -3.16 1.70
C THR A 99 17.75 -2.93 1.95
N ILE A 100 18.30 -1.83 1.44
CA ILE A 100 19.72 -1.46 1.65
C ILE A 100 20.04 -1.40 3.14
N GLN A 101 19.17 -0.80 3.96
CA GLN A 101 19.41 -0.70 5.40
C GLN A 101 19.30 -2.04 6.12
N ALA A 102 18.41 -2.92 5.68
CA ALA A 102 18.32 -4.29 6.20
C ALA A 102 19.62 -5.08 5.95
N TRP A 103 20.17 -5.01 4.73
CA TRP A 103 21.45 -5.64 4.38
C TRP A 103 22.66 -5.00 5.06
N ARG A 104 22.58 -3.72 5.44
CA ARG A 104 23.57 -3.04 6.28
C ARG A 104 23.40 -3.32 7.77
N HIS A 105 22.40 -4.12 8.16
CA HIS A 105 22.05 -4.43 9.55
C HIS A 105 21.82 -3.19 10.43
N VAL A 106 21.25 -2.12 9.86
CA VAL A 106 20.90 -0.89 10.59
C VAL A 106 19.43 -0.51 10.38
N PRO A 107 18.83 0.27 11.30
CA PRO A 107 17.43 0.67 11.15
C PRO A 107 17.23 1.56 9.92
N SER A 108 16.14 1.32 9.19
CA SER A 108 15.79 2.10 8.00
C SER A 108 15.11 3.43 8.31
N HIS A 109 14.17 3.44 9.25
CA HIS A 109 13.45 4.61 9.71
C HIS A 109 14.13 5.20 10.94
N PHE A 110 14.08 6.52 11.08
CA PHE A 110 14.58 7.30 12.23
C PHE A 110 16.09 7.25 12.51
N ASN A 111 16.85 6.48 11.74
CA ASN A 111 18.28 6.33 11.96
C ASN A 111 19.04 7.53 11.38
N THR A 112 19.55 8.38 12.27
CA THR A 112 20.33 9.57 11.91
C THR A 112 21.79 9.50 12.38
N GLU A 113 22.29 8.30 12.69
CA GLU A 113 23.63 8.10 13.26
C GLU A 113 24.77 8.45 12.28
N THR A 114 24.53 8.34 10.97
CA THR A 114 25.51 8.67 9.93
C THR A 114 24.85 9.44 8.80
N PRO A 115 25.60 10.22 7.98
CA PRO A 115 25.03 10.98 6.88
C PRO A 115 24.20 10.13 5.92
N LEU A 116 24.69 8.92 5.56
CA LEU A 116 23.96 8.00 4.69
C LEU A 116 22.66 7.51 5.34
N ASN A 117 22.68 7.19 6.64
CA ASN A 117 21.48 6.76 7.36
C ASN A 117 20.44 7.88 7.40
N THR A 118 20.87 9.11 7.66
CA THR A 118 20.01 10.30 7.67
C THR A 118 19.36 10.51 6.31
N VAL A 119 20.12 10.44 5.21
CA VAL A 119 19.57 10.59 3.86
C VAL A 119 18.51 9.54 3.58
N ILE A 120 18.77 8.26 3.89
CA ILE A 120 17.79 7.19 3.67
C ILE A 120 16.56 7.41 4.55
N ALA A 121 16.73 7.68 5.85
CA ALA A 121 15.61 7.86 6.77
C ALA A 121 14.74 9.07 6.39
N MET A 122 15.35 10.17 5.95
CA MET A 122 14.62 11.35 5.47
C MET A 122 13.90 11.07 4.15
N ASN A 123 14.51 10.31 3.23
CA ASN A 123 13.85 9.93 1.98
C ASN A 123 12.61 9.07 2.23
N LEU A 124 12.63 8.13 3.18
CA LEU A 124 11.44 7.35 3.56
C LEU A 124 10.36 8.24 4.20
N ALA A 125 10.73 9.27 4.96
CA ALA A 125 9.76 10.20 5.54
C ALA A 125 9.11 11.09 4.46
N VAL A 126 9.92 11.61 3.53
CA VAL A 126 9.44 12.43 2.40
C VAL A 126 8.60 11.59 1.44
N GLY A 127 9.03 10.36 1.14
CA GLY A 127 8.30 9.43 0.28
C GLY A 127 6.92 9.11 0.85
N GLY A 128 6.82 8.80 2.14
CA GLY A 128 5.54 8.71 2.84
C GLY A 128 4.62 9.93 2.64
N GLY A 129 5.17 11.15 2.64
CA GLY A 129 4.42 12.37 2.30
C GLY A 129 3.97 12.44 0.84
N VAL A 130 4.83 12.03 -0.10
CA VAL A 130 4.51 11.92 -1.54
C VAL A 130 3.38 10.91 -1.77
N LEU A 131 3.43 9.74 -1.13
CA LEU A 131 2.36 8.73 -1.18
C LEU A 131 1.02 9.31 -0.74
N ILE A 132 1.00 10.03 0.39
CA ILE A 132 -0.20 10.68 0.89
C ILE A 132 -0.79 11.61 -0.17
N ILE A 133 0.02 12.47 -0.77
CA ILE A 133 -0.45 13.43 -1.78
C ILE A 133 -0.98 12.72 -3.02
N VAL A 134 -0.21 11.78 -3.59
CA VAL A 134 -0.57 11.11 -4.84
C VAL A 134 -1.81 10.24 -4.68
N LEU A 135 -1.85 9.42 -3.64
CA LEU A 135 -2.98 8.51 -3.39
C LEU A 135 -4.24 9.27 -2.96
N SER A 136 -4.10 10.37 -2.21
CA SER A 136 -5.23 11.26 -1.91
C SER A 136 -5.76 11.95 -3.14
N THR A 137 -4.91 12.31 -4.10
CA THR A 137 -5.35 12.88 -5.38
C THR A 137 -6.22 11.89 -6.15
N LEU A 138 -5.78 10.63 -6.25
CA LEU A 138 -6.56 9.56 -6.90
C LEU A 138 -7.88 9.27 -6.15
N ALA A 139 -7.84 9.21 -4.82
CA ALA A 139 -9.03 9.03 -3.99
C ALA A 139 -10.04 10.17 -4.17
N LEU A 140 -9.58 11.41 -4.20
CA LEU A 140 -10.42 12.58 -4.44
C LEU A 140 -11.08 12.54 -5.83
N THR A 141 -10.37 12.09 -6.86
CA THR A 141 -10.96 11.84 -8.19
C THR A 141 -12.11 10.83 -8.10
N ALA A 142 -11.90 9.72 -7.38
CA ALA A 142 -12.92 8.70 -7.17
C ALA A 142 -14.14 9.21 -6.39
N PHE A 143 -13.92 9.99 -5.33
CA PHE A 143 -14.99 10.55 -4.49
C PHE A 143 -15.83 11.58 -5.23
N ARG A 144 -15.21 12.41 -6.09
CA ARG A 144 -15.92 13.36 -6.97
C ARG A 144 -16.78 12.69 -8.05
N GLY A 145 -16.72 11.36 -8.18
CA GLY A 145 -17.55 10.60 -9.11
C GLY A 145 -16.97 10.47 -10.52
N TYR A 146 -15.70 10.84 -10.71
CA TYR A 146 -14.97 10.61 -11.95
C TYR A 146 -14.52 9.14 -12.06
N ILE A 147 -15.51 8.24 -12.10
CA ILE A 147 -15.34 6.79 -12.18
C ILE A 147 -16.22 6.24 -13.31
N ASP A 148 -15.57 5.65 -14.30
CA ASP A 148 -16.20 4.90 -15.39
C ASP A 148 -16.29 3.41 -15.02
N ALA A 149 -17.34 3.07 -14.26
CA ALA A 149 -17.62 1.71 -13.80
C ALA A 149 -19.10 1.55 -13.46
N PRO A 150 -19.63 0.30 -13.50
CA PRO A 150 -20.96 -0.03 -12.97
C PRO A 150 -21.14 0.38 -11.49
N PRO A 151 -22.38 0.61 -11.02
CA PRO A 151 -22.64 1.17 -9.69
C PRO A 151 -22.06 0.37 -8.50
N ASP A 152 -22.09 -0.96 -8.58
CA ASP A 152 -21.51 -1.88 -7.59
C ASP A 152 -19.98 -1.76 -7.54
N LEU A 153 -19.29 -1.82 -8.68
CA LEU A 153 -17.85 -1.63 -8.75
C LEU A 153 -17.44 -0.21 -8.33
N ARG A 154 -18.21 0.82 -8.72
CA ARG A 154 -17.99 2.21 -8.29
C ARG A 154 -18.03 2.35 -6.76
N ARG A 155 -18.97 1.66 -6.10
CA ARG A 155 -19.05 1.63 -4.63
C ARG A 155 -17.82 0.94 -4.03
N ALA A 156 -17.40 -0.19 -4.58
CA ALA A 156 -16.21 -0.92 -4.13
C ALA A 156 -14.92 -0.08 -4.29
N LEU A 157 -14.75 0.62 -5.42
CA LEU A 157 -13.61 1.50 -5.67
C LEU A 157 -13.54 2.65 -4.66
N ARG A 158 -14.67 3.31 -4.40
CA ARG A 158 -14.74 4.39 -3.39
C ARG A 158 -14.43 3.87 -2.00
N ALA A 159 -14.99 2.73 -1.60
CA ALA A 159 -14.68 2.14 -0.31
C ALA A 159 -13.19 1.74 -0.18
N GLY A 160 -12.63 1.12 -1.23
CA GLY A 160 -11.21 0.80 -1.30
C GLY A 160 -10.30 2.03 -1.12
N PHE A 161 -10.63 3.14 -1.79
CA PHE A 161 -9.91 4.40 -1.59
C PHE A 161 -10.09 4.97 -0.18
N ALA A 162 -11.29 4.91 0.40
CA ALA A 162 -11.52 5.39 1.75
C ALA A 162 -10.67 4.64 2.79
N PHE A 163 -10.62 3.31 2.70
CA PHE A 163 -9.75 2.49 3.54
C PHE A 163 -8.26 2.74 3.26
N LEU A 164 -7.87 2.95 2.01
CA LEU A 164 -6.49 3.32 1.68
C LEU A 164 -6.08 4.63 2.38
N ILE A 165 -6.94 5.65 2.38
CA ILE A 165 -6.71 6.91 3.11
C ILE A 165 -6.58 6.68 4.61
N ILE A 166 -7.43 5.82 5.20
CA ILE A 166 -7.31 5.43 6.61
C ILE A 166 -5.95 4.78 6.86
N GLY A 167 -5.51 3.87 6.00
CA GLY A 167 -4.20 3.22 6.10
C GLY A 167 -3.04 4.22 6.03
N LEU A 168 -3.10 5.20 5.13
CA LEU A 168 -2.11 6.27 5.04
C LEU A 168 -2.07 7.13 6.30
N ALA A 169 -3.24 7.52 6.84
CA ALA A 169 -3.32 8.27 8.08
C ALA A 169 -2.77 7.49 9.28
N VAL A 170 -3.07 6.19 9.36
CA VAL A 170 -2.51 5.29 10.39
C VAL A 170 -0.98 5.22 10.25
N GLY A 171 -0.45 5.02 9.05
CA GLY A 171 0.99 4.99 8.81
C GLY A 171 1.69 6.29 9.20
N ALA A 172 1.13 7.43 8.77
CA ALA A 172 1.63 8.76 9.14
C ALA A 172 1.63 8.95 10.67
N SER A 173 0.58 8.51 11.36
CA SER A 173 0.49 8.60 12.82
C SER A 173 1.56 7.76 13.54
N MET A 174 1.88 6.57 13.00
CA MET A 174 2.92 5.69 13.55
C MET A 174 4.30 6.36 13.43
N ILE A 175 4.60 6.94 12.28
CA ILE A 175 5.86 7.66 12.04
C ILE A 175 5.95 8.92 12.91
N ALA A 176 4.90 9.74 12.96
CA ALA A 176 4.89 10.97 13.75
C ALA A 176 5.10 10.69 15.25
N ARG A 177 4.41 9.69 15.80
CA ARG A 177 4.58 9.30 17.21
C ARG A 177 5.97 8.74 17.49
N GLY A 178 6.50 7.90 16.60
CA GLY A 178 7.86 7.36 16.70
C GLY A 178 8.91 8.47 16.71
N GLU A 179 8.78 9.45 15.82
CA GLU A 179 9.66 10.61 15.71
C GLU A 179 9.65 11.48 16.98
N ILE A 180 8.46 11.76 17.54
CA ILE A 180 8.32 12.51 18.80
C ILE A 180 9.05 11.79 19.96
N LEU A 181 8.88 10.47 20.06
CA LEU A 181 9.54 9.68 21.10
C LEU A 181 11.06 9.67 20.95
N ILE A 182 11.56 9.52 19.72
CA ILE A 182 13.01 9.53 19.46
C ILE A 182 13.61 10.91 19.78
N LYS A 183 12.94 11.99 19.37
CA LYS A 183 13.38 13.37 19.67
C LYS A 183 13.32 13.72 21.15
N SER A 184 12.43 13.09 21.91
CA SER A 184 12.34 13.24 23.37
C SER A 184 13.27 12.31 24.15
N GLY A 185 14.18 11.59 23.49
CA GLY A 185 15.17 10.72 24.12
C GLY A 185 14.73 9.27 24.34
N HIS A 186 13.49 8.92 24.01
CA HIS A 186 12.90 7.59 24.20
C HIS A 186 13.07 6.70 22.96
N ARG A 187 14.32 6.46 22.55
CA ARG A 187 14.64 5.81 21.26
C ARG A 187 13.97 4.44 21.08
N GLN A 188 14.07 3.56 22.07
CA GLN A 188 13.49 2.22 21.99
C GLN A 188 11.96 2.28 21.84
N ALA A 189 11.30 3.08 22.67
CA ALA A 189 9.85 3.29 22.60
C ALA A 189 9.41 3.85 21.24
N GLY A 190 10.22 4.71 20.62
CA GLY A 190 9.96 5.22 19.27
C GLY A 190 9.95 4.13 18.21
N TYR A 191 10.94 3.21 18.24
CA TYR A 191 10.97 2.06 17.34
C TYR A 191 9.79 1.11 17.53
N ASP A 192 9.40 0.85 18.78
CA ASP A 192 8.27 -0.02 19.10
C ASP A 192 6.94 0.61 18.65
N THR A 193 6.78 1.91 18.89
CA THR A 193 5.58 2.68 18.52
C THR A 193 5.39 2.77 17.01
N ALA A 194 6.48 2.92 16.26
CA ALA A 194 6.44 2.98 14.80
C ALA A 194 5.97 1.67 14.15
N GLY A 195 5.88 0.57 14.90
CA GLY A 195 5.32 -0.71 14.45
C GLY A 195 3.98 -1.08 15.09
N SER A 196 3.44 -0.24 15.98
CA SER A 196 2.29 -0.56 16.84
C SER A 196 1.03 -0.92 16.04
N LEU A 197 0.60 -0.04 15.12
CA LEU A 197 -0.63 -0.19 14.35
C LEU A 197 -0.46 -0.95 13.03
N LYS A 198 0.59 -1.78 12.89
CA LYS A 198 0.94 -2.45 11.63
C LYS A 198 -0.19 -3.32 11.04
N TRP A 199 -1.01 -3.96 11.89
CA TRP A 199 -2.12 -4.79 11.44
C TRP A 199 -3.25 -3.93 10.86
N VAL A 200 -3.63 -2.87 11.58
CA VAL A 200 -4.63 -1.90 11.11
C VAL A 200 -4.17 -1.27 9.80
N HIS A 201 -2.92 -0.81 9.76
CA HIS A 201 -2.30 -0.24 8.57
C HIS A 201 -2.35 -1.23 7.39
N GLY A 202 -1.89 -2.46 7.58
CA GLY A 202 -1.88 -3.48 6.53
C GLY A 202 -3.27 -3.81 6.00
N VAL A 203 -4.25 -4.06 6.88
CA VAL A 203 -5.64 -4.39 6.48
C VAL A 203 -6.26 -3.23 5.70
N THR A 204 -6.14 -2.00 6.19
CA THR A 204 -6.76 -0.85 5.54
C THR A 204 -6.11 -0.48 4.20
N LEU A 205 -4.77 -0.59 4.09
CA LEU A 205 -4.05 -0.36 2.82
C LEU A 205 -4.54 -1.28 1.69
N HIS A 206 -4.74 -2.57 1.96
CA HIS A 206 -5.02 -3.56 0.91
C HIS A 206 -6.50 -3.61 0.51
N ALA A 207 -7.38 -2.83 1.14
CA ALA A 207 -8.79 -2.74 0.76
C ALA A 207 -9.00 -2.28 -0.69
N ILE A 208 -8.07 -1.45 -1.19
CA ILE A 208 -8.06 -0.96 -2.58
C ILE A 208 -7.90 -2.10 -3.60
N LEU A 209 -7.32 -3.23 -3.20
CA LEU A 209 -7.28 -4.45 -3.99
C LEU A 209 -8.53 -5.31 -3.75
N VAL A 210 -8.80 -5.60 -2.47
CA VAL A 210 -9.75 -6.64 -2.08
C VAL A 210 -11.18 -6.29 -2.49
N LEU A 211 -11.64 -5.07 -2.19
CA LEU A 211 -13.05 -4.70 -2.44
C LEU A 211 -13.38 -4.65 -3.93
N PRO A 212 -12.57 -4.00 -4.81
CA PRO A 212 -12.81 -4.05 -6.25
C PRO A 212 -12.69 -5.47 -6.83
N ALA A 213 -11.78 -6.31 -6.32
CA ALA A 213 -11.65 -7.69 -6.78
C ALA A 213 -12.91 -8.50 -6.45
N VAL A 214 -13.49 -8.34 -5.26
CA VAL A 214 -14.78 -8.95 -4.89
C VAL A 214 -15.89 -8.49 -5.84
N ALA A 215 -15.95 -7.20 -6.18
CA ALA A 215 -16.94 -6.70 -7.15
C ALA A 215 -16.79 -7.33 -8.53
N LEU A 216 -15.58 -7.47 -9.05
CA LEU A 216 -15.36 -8.17 -10.32
C LEU A 216 -15.73 -9.65 -10.24
N LEU A 217 -15.43 -10.34 -9.14
CA LEU A 217 -15.81 -11.74 -8.99
C LEU A 217 -17.33 -11.91 -8.96
N LEU A 218 -18.05 -11.00 -8.30
CA LEU A 218 -19.51 -10.99 -8.26
C LEU A 218 -20.15 -10.61 -9.60
N ALA A 219 -19.46 -9.85 -10.45
CA ALA A 219 -19.93 -9.51 -11.79
C ALA A 219 -20.10 -10.72 -12.73
N HIS A 220 -19.49 -11.87 -12.40
CA HIS A 220 -19.65 -13.13 -13.15
C HIS A 220 -20.91 -13.92 -12.75
N ARG A 221 -21.71 -13.41 -11.81
CA ARG A 221 -22.96 -14.04 -11.37
C ARG A 221 -24.15 -13.43 -12.11
N ASP A 222 -25.17 -14.25 -12.38
CA ASP A 222 -26.45 -13.82 -12.98
C ASP A 222 -27.35 -13.05 -12.00
N TRP A 223 -26.74 -12.24 -11.13
CA TRP A 223 -27.43 -11.41 -10.16
C TRP A 223 -27.80 -10.08 -10.81
N ASP A 224 -28.98 -9.56 -10.46
CA ASP A 224 -29.31 -8.19 -10.81
C ASP A 224 -28.39 -7.18 -10.10
N GLU A 225 -28.44 -5.92 -10.54
CA GLU A 225 -27.60 -4.86 -10.00
C GLU A 225 -27.85 -4.62 -8.49
N GLN A 226 -29.09 -4.73 -8.02
CA GLN A 226 -29.42 -4.50 -6.61
C GLN A 226 -28.78 -5.56 -5.70
N HIS A 227 -28.77 -6.83 -6.12
CA HIS A 227 -28.12 -7.92 -5.40
C HIS A 227 -26.61 -7.73 -5.35
N ARG A 228 -25.96 -7.34 -6.46
CA ARG A 228 -24.52 -7.04 -6.46
C ARG A 228 -24.18 -5.86 -5.56
N ILE A 229 -24.99 -4.80 -5.60
CA ILE A 229 -24.87 -3.64 -4.71
C ILE A 229 -24.96 -4.04 -3.24
N ARG A 230 -25.93 -4.88 -2.86
CA ARG A 230 -26.10 -5.35 -1.47
C ARG A 230 -24.90 -6.19 -1.04
N ALA A 231 -24.47 -7.12 -1.89
CA ALA A 231 -23.30 -7.96 -1.61
C ALA A 231 -22.02 -7.14 -1.38
N ILE A 232 -21.80 -6.09 -2.19
CA ILE A 232 -20.67 -5.17 -1.99
C ILE A 232 -20.80 -4.36 -0.71
N THR A 233 -21.99 -3.89 -0.36
CA THR A 233 -22.22 -3.21 0.93
C THR A 233 -21.92 -4.15 2.10
N THR A 234 -22.33 -5.42 2.02
CA THR A 234 -21.98 -6.44 3.03
C THR A 234 -20.49 -6.68 3.09
N ALA A 235 -19.80 -6.80 1.95
CA ALA A 235 -18.34 -6.96 1.90
C ALA A 235 -17.61 -5.78 2.55
N ILE A 236 -18.07 -4.55 2.29
CA ILE A 236 -17.55 -3.35 2.96
C ILE A 236 -17.77 -3.42 4.47
N GLY A 237 -18.97 -3.80 4.92
CA GLY A 237 -19.27 -3.95 6.35
C GLY A 237 -18.38 -4.99 7.05
N LEU A 238 -18.15 -6.14 6.41
CA LEU A 238 -17.24 -7.18 6.90
C LEU A 238 -15.78 -6.67 6.94
N TYR A 239 -15.37 -5.89 5.94
CA TYR A 239 -14.03 -5.30 5.91
C TYR A 239 -13.84 -4.25 7.01
N SER A 240 -14.86 -3.43 7.28
CA SER A 240 -14.89 -2.52 8.43
C SER A 240 -14.75 -3.29 9.75
N LEU A 241 -15.51 -4.38 9.92
CA LEU A 241 -15.43 -5.22 11.11
C LEU A 241 -14.02 -5.82 11.28
N ALA A 242 -13.41 -6.33 10.21
CA ALA A 242 -12.05 -6.85 10.23
C ALA A 242 -11.03 -5.75 10.61
N THR A 243 -11.22 -4.53 10.11
CA THR A 243 -10.40 -3.36 10.46
C THR A 243 -10.54 -3.01 11.94
N THR A 244 -11.76 -2.96 12.47
CA THR A 244 -12.02 -2.71 13.90
C THR A 244 -11.45 -3.83 14.77
N ALA A 245 -11.60 -5.09 14.38
CA ALA A 245 -11.02 -6.21 15.09
C ALA A 245 -9.49 -6.12 15.14
N ALA A 246 -8.84 -5.77 14.01
CA ALA A 246 -7.40 -5.53 13.97
C ALA A 246 -6.97 -4.40 14.92
N LEU A 247 -7.76 -3.33 15.01
CA LEU A 247 -7.51 -2.23 15.95
C LEU A 247 -7.65 -2.68 17.40
N VAL A 248 -8.74 -3.37 17.75
CA VAL A 248 -8.98 -3.89 19.11
C VAL A 248 -7.87 -4.84 19.54
N ILE A 249 -7.49 -5.81 18.69
CA ILE A 249 -6.39 -6.74 18.95
C ILE A 249 -5.08 -5.99 19.18
N THR A 250 -4.86 -4.88 18.45
CA THR A 250 -3.65 -4.07 18.60
C THR A 250 -3.63 -3.26 19.89
N LEU A 251 -4.79 -2.82 20.39
CA LEU A 251 -4.90 -2.03 21.61
C LEU A 251 -4.87 -2.86 22.90
N ILE A 252 -5.19 -4.16 22.82
CA ILE A 252 -5.22 -5.08 23.97
C ILE A 252 -3.88 -5.79 24.19
N ARG A 253 -3.00 -5.79 23.19
CA ARG A 253 -1.63 -6.36 23.27
C ARG A 253 -0.63 -5.31 23.70
#